data_AF-A0A661BEZ0-F1
#
_entry.id   AF-A0A661BEZ0-F1
#
_cell.length_a   1.000
_cell.length_b   1.000
_cell.length_c   1.000
_cell.angle_alpha   90.00
_cell.angle_beta   90.00
_cell.angle_gamma   90.00
#
_symmetry.space_group_name_H-M   'P 1'
#
loop_
_entity.id
_entity.type
_entity.pdbx_description
1 polymer ?
#
loop_
_entity_poly.entity_id
_entity_poly.type
_entity_poly.pdbx_seq_one_letter_code
_entity_poly.pdbx_strand_id
1 'polypeptide(L)'
;MRRTLILVILLLVFAMPVSAQISHNVTGTLVRSDGVTVPPTECIVFVAWLNDNRSDTLTQDSPGCGYFGEYACWVVNTGNFASSWHSGDILHIYFYDSCVGEEYNFSCVLNDDPTQNVGQVTLPVEEEESTETIFSLYPNPADGYVSLTLPEDALGVSVYNITGKKILYVENRKYIEVSTLPPGVYFVRVSSGGMDKISRIIVK
;
A
#
# COMPACT_ATOMS: atom_id res chain seq x y z
N MET A 1 6.11 61.02 -45.87
CA MET A 1 5.83 60.99 -44.41
C MET A 1 4.93 59.81 -44.10
N ARG A 2 5.51 58.73 -43.55
CA ARG A 2 4.79 57.50 -43.14
C ARG A 2 4.01 57.80 -41.85
N ARG A 3 2.69 57.57 -41.84
CA ARG A 3 1.86 57.57 -40.63
C ARG A 3 1.69 56.12 -40.17
N THR A 4 2.41 55.74 -39.13
CA THR A 4 2.30 54.41 -38.50
C THR A 4 1.03 54.37 -37.66
N LEU A 5 0.08 53.51 -38.03
CA LEU A 5 -1.14 53.24 -37.27
C LEU A 5 -0.78 52.24 -36.16
N ILE A 6 -0.77 52.68 -34.90
CA ILE A 6 -0.52 51.80 -33.74
C ILE A 6 -1.82 51.05 -33.44
N LEU A 7 -1.78 49.72 -33.57
CA LEU A 7 -2.86 48.80 -33.25
C LEU A 7 -2.85 48.57 -31.72
N VAL A 8 -3.80 49.15 -30.99
CA VAL A 8 -3.97 48.91 -29.56
C VAL A 8 -4.70 47.57 -29.40
N ILE A 9 -3.95 46.52 -29.06
CA ILE A 9 -4.51 45.22 -28.71
C ILE A 9 -5.09 45.35 -27.30
N LEU A 10 -6.42 45.38 -27.22
CA LEU A 10 -7.18 45.35 -25.97
C LEU A 10 -7.04 43.95 -25.37
N LEU A 11 -6.12 43.79 -24.41
CA LEU A 11 -5.90 42.54 -23.69
C LEU A 11 -7.03 42.41 -22.65
N LEU A 12 -8.10 41.72 -23.03
CA LEU A 12 -9.21 41.33 -22.15
C LEU A 12 -8.67 40.30 -21.15
N VAL A 13 -8.20 40.80 -20.00
CA VAL A 13 -7.92 39.96 -18.83
C VAL A 13 -9.27 39.51 -18.30
N PHE A 14 -9.67 38.27 -18.60
CA PHE A 14 -10.73 37.61 -17.86
C PHE A 14 -10.23 37.43 -16.42
N ALA A 15 -10.62 38.35 -15.53
CA ALA A 15 -10.52 38.13 -14.10
C ALA A 15 -11.47 36.98 -13.76
N MET A 16 -10.95 35.75 -13.72
CA MET A 16 -11.65 34.67 -13.04
C MET A 16 -11.83 35.11 -11.58
N PRO A 17 -13.02 34.92 -10.99
CA PRO A 17 -13.19 35.18 -9.58
C PRO A 17 -12.28 34.21 -8.84
N VAL A 18 -11.16 34.71 -8.32
CA VAL A 18 -10.41 34.03 -7.26
C VAL A 18 -11.36 34.10 -6.06
N SER A 19 -12.18 33.06 -5.90
CA SER A 19 -12.76 32.77 -4.60
C SER A 19 -11.59 32.72 -3.65
N ALA A 20 -11.55 33.60 -2.67
CA ALA A 20 -10.56 33.56 -1.61
C ALA A 20 -10.84 32.30 -0.79
N GLN A 21 -10.38 31.15 -1.28
CA GLN A 21 -10.37 29.90 -0.56
C GLN A 21 -9.50 30.16 0.67
N ILE A 22 -10.06 29.99 1.86
CA ILE A 22 -9.32 30.16 3.10
C ILE A 22 -8.11 29.23 2.99
N SER A 23 -6.91 29.79 3.00
CA SER A 23 -5.68 29.00 2.94
C SER A 23 -5.68 28.05 4.13
N HIS A 24 -5.81 26.75 3.88
CA HIS A 24 -5.78 25.70 4.88
C HIS A 24 -4.59 24.79 4.63
N ASN A 25 -3.65 24.81 5.58
CA ASN A 25 -2.45 23.99 5.53
C ASN A 25 -2.66 22.74 6.37
N VAL A 26 -2.61 21.57 5.74
CA VAL A 26 -2.45 20.31 6.46
C VAL A 26 -0.96 20.03 6.60
N THR A 27 -0.51 19.73 7.81
CA THR A 27 0.90 19.52 8.12
C THR A 27 1.08 18.28 8.99
N GLY A 28 2.24 17.66 8.91
CA GLY A 28 2.63 16.58 9.79
C GLY A 28 4.13 16.36 9.75
N THR A 29 4.60 15.38 10.51
CA THR A 29 5.94 14.82 10.34
C THR A 29 5.88 13.46 9.64
N LEU A 30 6.95 13.07 8.96
CA LEU A 30 7.09 11.78 8.29
C LEU A 30 8.38 11.11 8.76
N VAL A 31 8.24 9.87 9.24
CA VAL A 31 9.35 8.98 9.59
C VAL A 31 9.17 7.64 8.88
N ARG A 32 10.28 6.92 8.71
CA ARG A 32 10.30 5.54 8.20
C ARG A 32 9.68 4.58 9.19
N SER A 33 9.58 3.33 8.77
CA SER A 33 9.02 2.21 9.52
C SER A 33 9.57 1.96 10.92
N ASP A 34 10.81 2.36 11.21
CA ASP A 34 11.39 2.31 12.54
C ASP A 34 10.81 3.36 13.51
N GLY A 35 9.97 4.27 13.02
CA GLY A 35 9.31 5.33 13.78
C GLY A 35 10.23 6.49 14.18
N VAL A 36 11.49 6.51 13.70
CA VAL A 36 12.52 7.46 14.13
C VAL A 36 13.29 8.06 12.96
N THR A 37 13.66 7.26 11.96
CA THR A 37 14.48 7.71 10.84
C THR A 37 13.67 8.62 9.92
N VAL A 38 14.22 9.79 9.63
CA VAL A 38 13.59 10.76 8.74
C VAL A 38 14.10 10.52 7.31
N PRO A 39 13.20 10.32 6.33
CA PRO A 39 13.57 10.28 4.91
C PRO A 39 14.29 11.56 4.45
N PRO A 40 15.36 11.48 3.66
CA PRO A 40 15.94 12.66 3.02
C PRO A 40 14.93 13.35 2.09
N THR A 41 15.04 14.67 1.93
CA THR A 41 14.08 15.47 1.14
C THR A 41 13.94 14.94 -0.30
N GLU A 42 15.07 14.64 -0.93
CA GLU A 42 15.17 14.15 -2.30
C GLU A 42 14.60 12.73 -2.50
N CYS A 43 14.37 11.99 -1.41
CA CYS A 43 13.82 10.65 -1.46
C CYS A 43 12.29 10.64 -1.46
N ILE A 44 11.64 11.69 -0.93
CA ILE A 44 10.18 11.70 -0.80
C ILE A 44 9.54 12.26 -2.04
N VAL A 45 8.69 11.43 -2.62
CA VAL A 45 7.64 11.83 -3.55
C VAL A 45 6.32 11.75 -2.82
N PHE A 46 5.47 12.78 -2.96
CA PHE A 46 4.09 12.64 -2.53
C PHE A 46 3.10 13.19 -3.54
N VAL A 47 1.90 12.60 -3.53
CA VAL A 47 0.77 13.04 -4.32
C VAL A 47 -0.44 13.11 -3.41
N ALA A 48 -1.11 14.25 -3.37
CA ALA A 48 -2.28 14.51 -2.56
C ALA A 48 -3.51 14.76 -3.43
N TRP A 49 -4.68 14.32 -2.97
CA TRP A 49 -5.96 14.55 -3.64
C TRP A 49 -7.11 14.61 -2.62
N LEU A 50 -8.22 15.22 -3.01
CA LEU A 50 -9.42 15.34 -2.18
C LEU A 50 -10.44 14.26 -2.54
N ASN A 51 -11.03 13.63 -1.51
CA ASN A 51 -12.03 12.58 -1.63
C ASN A 51 -11.60 11.54 -2.69
N ASP A 52 -12.47 11.22 -3.65
CA ASP A 52 -12.13 10.29 -4.74
C ASP A 52 -11.56 10.98 -6.00
N ASN A 53 -11.32 12.31 -5.98
CA ASN A 53 -10.90 13.06 -7.16
C ASN A 53 -9.40 12.94 -7.46
N ARG A 54 -9.00 11.82 -8.05
CA ARG A 54 -7.60 11.54 -8.47
C ARG A 54 -7.08 12.40 -9.63
N SER A 55 -7.92 13.27 -10.23
CA SER A 55 -7.52 14.10 -11.38
C SER A 55 -7.01 15.49 -10.97
N ASP A 56 -7.35 15.93 -9.75
CA ASP A 56 -6.95 17.20 -9.18
C ASP A 56 -5.99 16.93 -8.02
N THR A 57 -4.70 16.99 -8.33
CA THR A 57 -3.65 16.54 -7.43
C THR A 57 -2.66 17.65 -7.11
N LEU A 58 -2.19 17.68 -5.88
CA LEU A 58 -1.03 18.46 -5.46
C LEU A 58 0.14 17.54 -5.18
N THR A 59 1.35 17.98 -5.50
CA THR A 59 2.61 17.25 -5.26
C THR A 59 3.53 18.04 -4.35
N GLN A 60 4.67 17.48 -3.97
CA GLN A 60 5.70 18.18 -3.22
C GLN A 60 6.23 19.45 -3.90
N ASP A 61 6.06 19.58 -5.22
CA ASP A 61 6.51 20.73 -6.00
C ASP A 61 5.39 21.75 -6.27
N SER A 62 4.16 21.44 -5.84
CA SER A 62 3.02 22.34 -6.02
C SER A 62 3.14 23.56 -5.09
N PRO A 63 2.63 24.74 -5.49
CA PRO A 63 2.66 25.92 -4.63
C PRO A 63 2.09 25.63 -3.24
N GLY A 64 2.75 26.12 -2.18
CA GLY A 64 2.31 25.91 -0.80
C GLY A 64 2.38 24.46 -0.31
N CYS A 65 2.91 23.54 -1.09
CA CYS A 65 3.13 22.15 -0.73
C CYS A 65 4.64 21.87 -0.62
N GLY A 66 5.02 20.82 0.11
CA GLY A 66 6.42 20.44 0.20
C GLY A 66 6.70 19.40 1.28
N TYR A 67 7.87 18.78 1.16
CA TYR A 67 8.48 17.94 2.19
C TYR A 67 9.87 18.49 2.50
N PHE A 68 10.23 18.53 3.78
CA PHE A 68 11.50 19.07 4.27
C PHE A 68 12.12 18.05 5.24
N GLY A 69 12.99 17.19 4.72
CA GLY A 69 13.63 16.11 5.47
C GLY A 69 14.51 16.59 6.63
N GLU A 70 15.06 17.82 6.57
CA GLU A 70 15.80 18.41 7.71
C GLU A 70 14.93 18.58 8.97
N TYR A 71 13.62 18.78 8.77
CA TYR A 71 12.64 19.02 9.85
C TYR A 71 11.60 17.91 9.96
N ALA A 72 11.78 16.83 9.20
CA ALA A 72 10.82 15.74 9.02
C ALA A 72 9.41 16.19 8.61
N CYS A 73 9.21 17.42 8.13
CA CYS A 73 7.88 17.99 8.00
C CYS A 73 7.39 17.97 6.56
N TRP A 74 6.08 17.78 6.39
CA TRP A 74 5.39 17.96 5.14
C TRP A 74 4.24 18.96 5.30
N VAL A 75 3.87 19.58 4.19
CA VAL A 75 2.75 20.50 4.11
C VAL A 75 1.99 20.29 2.80
N VAL A 76 0.66 20.34 2.89
CA VAL A 76 -0.24 20.44 1.74
C VAL A 76 -1.15 21.63 1.96
N ASN A 77 -1.03 22.65 1.10
CA ASN A 77 -1.97 23.75 1.08
C ASN A 77 -3.19 23.36 0.23
N THR A 78 -4.25 22.96 0.90
CA THR A 78 -5.50 22.52 0.25
C THR A 78 -6.23 23.64 -0.49
N GLY A 79 -5.87 24.90 -0.24
CA GLY A 79 -6.35 26.06 -0.99
C GLY A 79 -5.91 26.07 -2.45
N ASN A 80 -4.88 25.28 -2.81
CA ASN A 80 -4.32 25.23 -4.16
C ASN A 80 -4.89 24.10 -5.04
N PHE A 81 -5.80 23.27 -4.52
CA PHE A 81 -6.61 22.38 -5.37
C PHE A 81 -7.49 23.21 -6.29
N ALA A 82 -7.74 22.71 -7.51
CA ALA A 82 -8.70 23.36 -8.42
C ALA A 82 -10.14 23.21 -7.91
N SER A 83 -10.42 22.09 -7.23
CA SER A 83 -11.67 21.80 -6.54
C SER A 83 -11.70 22.53 -5.20
N SER A 84 -12.82 23.17 -4.89
CA SER A 84 -13.05 23.70 -3.55
C SER A 84 -13.24 22.56 -2.56
N TRP A 85 -12.68 22.72 -1.36
CA TRP A 85 -12.86 21.81 -0.24
C TRP A 85 -13.78 22.42 0.82
N HIS A 86 -14.32 21.57 1.67
CA HIS A 86 -15.13 21.92 2.83
C HIS A 86 -14.67 21.11 4.05
N SER A 87 -14.88 21.64 5.24
CA SER A 87 -14.73 20.89 6.49
C SER A 87 -15.55 19.59 6.42
N GLY A 88 -14.91 18.47 6.73
CA GLY A 88 -15.46 17.11 6.55
C GLY A 88 -15.00 16.38 5.29
N ASP A 89 -14.39 17.06 4.31
CA ASP A 89 -13.76 16.41 3.16
C ASP A 89 -12.53 15.60 3.60
N ILE A 90 -12.19 14.56 2.83
CA ILE A 90 -11.03 13.71 3.10
C ILE A 90 -9.88 14.16 2.23
N LEU A 91 -8.76 14.55 2.84
CA LEU A 91 -7.49 14.68 2.16
C LEU A 91 -6.78 13.35 2.21
N HIS A 92 -6.40 12.84 1.05
CA HIS A 92 -5.53 11.70 0.92
C HIS A 92 -4.15 12.16 0.47
N ILE A 93 -3.11 11.50 0.97
CA ILE A 93 -1.72 11.72 0.57
C ILE A 93 -1.04 10.36 0.40
N TYR A 94 -0.56 10.09 -0.80
CA TYR A 94 0.34 8.98 -1.08
C TYR A 94 1.78 9.46 -0.90
N PHE A 95 2.52 8.83 0.02
CA PHE A 95 3.95 9.04 0.22
C PHE A 95 4.72 7.85 -0.36
N TYR A 96 5.84 8.13 -1.00
CA TYR A 96 6.80 7.13 -1.47
C TYR A 96 8.23 7.59 -1.15
N ASP A 97 8.96 6.79 -0.37
CA ASP A 97 10.39 6.96 -0.15
C ASP A 97 11.17 6.16 -1.20
N SER A 98 11.62 6.85 -2.25
CA SER A 98 12.34 6.22 -3.35
C SER A 98 13.71 5.64 -2.97
N CYS A 99 14.24 6.00 -1.79
CA CYS A 99 15.56 5.55 -1.36
C CYS A 99 15.52 4.18 -0.69
N VAL A 100 14.38 3.80 -0.09
CA VAL A 100 14.19 2.48 0.55
C VAL A 100 13.01 1.68 -0.01
N GLY A 101 12.18 2.29 -0.86
CA GLY A 101 11.02 1.64 -1.46
C GLY A 101 9.82 1.52 -0.52
N GLU A 102 9.74 2.31 0.55
CA GLU A 102 8.59 2.33 1.45
C GLU A 102 7.49 3.26 0.91
N GLU A 103 6.23 2.85 1.01
CA GLU A 103 5.08 3.65 0.59
C GLU A 103 3.95 3.66 1.62
N TYR A 104 3.15 4.74 1.62
CA TYR A 104 2.01 4.84 2.50
C TYR A 104 0.90 5.71 1.93
N ASN A 105 -0.35 5.23 2.03
CA ASN A 105 -1.55 6.02 1.73
C ASN A 105 -2.10 6.59 3.04
N PHE A 106 -1.71 7.81 3.37
CA PHE A 106 -2.23 8.56 4.50
C PHE A 106 -3.57 9.22 4.15
N SER A 107 -4.45 9.41 5.13
CA SER A 107 -5.68 10.18 4.94
C SER A 107 -6.09 10.88 6.23
N CYS A 108 -6.65 12.08 6.11
CA CYS A 108 -7.24 12.83 7.21
C CYS A 108 -8.52 13.54 6.79
N VAL A 109 -9.39 13.80 7.77
CA VAL A 109 -10.59 14.63 7.58
C VAL A 109 -10.19 16.09 7.78
N LEU A 110 -10.52 16.94 6.82
CA LEU A 110 -10.27 18.38 6.87
C LEU A 110 -11.20 19.05 7.88
N ASN A 111 -10.68 20.08 8.55
CA ASN A 111 -11.43 20.91 9.50
C ASN A 111 -11.35 22.40 9.13
N ASP A 112 -12.06 23.25 9.88
CA ASP A 112 -12.12 24.69 9.62
C ASP A 112 -10.91 25.50 10.17
N ASP A 113 -9.93 24.83 10.79
CA ASP A 113 -8.74 25.52 11.32
C ASP A 113 -7.86 26.00 10.16
N PRO A 114 -7.22 27.18 10.21
CA PRO A 114 -6.35 27.64 9.13
C PRO A 114 -5.10 26.75 8.93
N THR A 115 -4.71 26.02 9.97
CA THR A 115 -3.62 25.04 9.94
C THR A 115 -4.04 23.82 10.74
N GLN A 116 -4.04 22.65 10.12
CA GLN A 116 -4.33 21.36 10.75
C GLN A 116 -3.04 20.54 10.84
N ASN A 117 -2.57 20.26 12.05
CA ASN A 117 -1.44 19.38 12.28
C ASN A 117 -1.94 17.96 12.61
N VAL A 118 -1.48 16.95 11.86
CA VAL A 118 -1.88 15.55 12.04
C VAL A 118 -0.89 14.73 12.86
N GLY A 119 0.16 15.37 13.40
CA GLY A 119 1.23 14.70 14.14
C GLY A 119 2.17 13.91 13.22
N GLN A 120 2.69 12.81 13.77
CA GLN A 120 3.66 11.94 13.09
C GLN A 120 2.95 10.89 12.24
N VAL A 121 3.37 10.82 10.98
CA VAL A 121 3.04 9.75 10.03
C VAL A 121 4.26 8.83 9.91
N THR A 122 4.03 7.52 9.98
CA THR A 122 5.06 6.49 9.86
C THR A 122 4.82 5.72 8.57
N LEU A 123 5.83 5.62 7.69
CA LEU A 123 5.79 4.72 6.54
C LEU A 123 5.82 3.27 7.06
N PRO A 124 4.89 2.39 6.69
CA PRO A 124 4.93 1.00 7.13
C PRO A 124 6.08 0.27 6.43
N VAL A 125 6.65 -0.74 7.09
CA VAL A 125 7.39 -1.79 6.36
C VAL A 125 6.34 -2.49 5.50
N GLU A 126 6.57 -2.57 4.19
CA GLU A 126 5.94 -3.63 3.41
C GLU A 126 6.52 -4.93 3.96
N GLU A 127 5.84 -5.54 4.94
CA GLU A 127 6.05 -6.94 5.23
C GLU A 127 5.60 -7.65 3.96
N GLU A 128 6.52 -7.83 3.00
CA GLU A 128 6.36 -8.88 2.02
C GLU A 128 6.16 -10.14 2.85
N GLU A 129 4.90 -10.61 2.91
CA GLU A 129 4.56 -11.94 3.35
C GLU A 129 5.27 -12.85 2.34
N SER A 130 6.56 -13.08 2.56
CA SER A 130 7.36 -13.98 1.76
C SER A 130 6.73 -15.34 1.95
N THR A 131 5.81 -15.68 1.05
CA THR A 131 5.40 -17.06 0.85
C THR A 131 6.57 -17.77 0.17
N GLU A 132 7.73 -17.81 0.84
CA GLU A 132 8.70 -18.86 0.55
C GLU A 132 7.90 -20.15 0.68
N THR A 133 7.68 -20.79 -0.46
CA THR A 133 6.88 -22.00 -0.55
C THR A 133 7.77 -23.11 -0.02
N ILE A 134 7.89 -23.19 1.32
CA ILE A 134 8.72 -24.16 2.06
C ILE A 134 8.43 -25.57 1.55
N PHE A 135 7.20 -25.85 1.13
CA PHE A 135 6.83 -27.08 0.46
C PHE A 135 5.72 -26.86 -0.56
N SER A 136 5.66 -27.72 -1.59
CA SER A 136 4.59 -27.69 -2.60
C SER A 136 3.93 -29.07 -2.78
N LEU A 137 2.67 -29.05 -3.19
CA LEU A 137 1.81 -30.23 -3.38
C LEU A 137 1.22 -30.21 -4.78
N TYR A 138 1.37 -31.30 -5.54
CA TYR A 138 0.78 -31.41 -6.88
C TYR A 138 0.36 -32.85 -7.22
N PRO A 139 -0.70 -33.07 -8.03
CA PRO A 139 -1.64 -32.07 -8.50
C PRO A 139 -2.66 -31.67 -7.41
N ASN A 140 -3.26 -30.49 -7.57
CA ASN A 140 -4.42 -30.04 -6.82
C ASN A 140 -5.41 -29.39 -7.80
N PRO A 141 -6.61 -29.95 -8.06
CA PRO A 141 -7.18 -31.14 -7.42
C PRO A 141 -6.41 -32.43 -7.70
N ALA A 142 -6.33 -33.27 -6.68
CA ALA A 142 -5.64 -34.56 -6.66
C ALA A 142 -6.53 -35.68 -7.18
N ASP A 143 -5.92 -36.64 -7.86
CA ASP A 143 -6.56 -37.84 -8.38
C ASP A 143 -5.66 -39.04 -8.10
N GLY A 144 -6.04 -39.86 -7.12
CA GLY A 144 -5.27 -41.02 -6.66
C GLY A 144 -4.03 -40.70 -5.80
N TYR A 145 -3.23 -39.70 -6.15
CA TYR A 145 -2.01 -39.32 -5.40
C TYR A 145 -1.70 -37.82 -5.42
N VAL A 146 -0.85 -37.38 -4.49
CA VAL A 146 -0.28 -36.03 -4.40
C VAL A 146 1.23 -36.14 -4.19
N SER A 147 2.03 -35.64 -5.13
CA SER A 147 3.48 -35.45 -4.96
C SER A 147 3.79 -34.29 -4.02
N LEU A 148 4.87 -34.45 -3.27
CA LEU A 148 5.37 -33.55 -2.25
C LEU A 148 6.78 -33.07 -2.63
N THR A 149 6.98 -31.75 -2.68
CA THR A 149 8.32 -31.15 -2.60
C THR A 149 8.49 -30.66 -1.18
N LEU A 150 9.35 -31.32 -0.40
CA LEU A 150 9.57 -31.04 1.02
C LEU A 150 10.97 -30.42 1.25
N PRO A 151 11.16 -29.62 2.29
CA PRO A 151 12.49 -29.20 2.73
C PRO A 151 13.28 -30.40 3.28
N GLU A 152 14.62 -30.31 3.30
CA GLU A 152 15.50 -31.42 3.71
C GLU A 152 15.29 -31.84 5.18
N ASP A 153 14.85 -30.92 6.04
CA ASP A 153 14.64 -31.12 7.47
C ASP A 153 13.18 -31.45 7.83
N ALA A 154 12.33 -31.79 6.84
CA ALA A 154 10.95 -32.17 7.08
C ALA A 154 10.86 -33.47 7.90
N LEU A 155 10.23 -33.38 9.07
CA LEU A 155 10.07 -34.53 9.99
C LEU A 155 9.01 -35.51 9.52
N GLY A 156 8.00 -35.03 8.77
CA GLY A 156 6.90 -35.83 8.27
C GLY A 156 5.73 -34.98 7.79
N VAL A 157 4.76 -35.63 7.17
CA VAL A 157 3.58 -34.99 6.58
C VAL A 157 2.31 -35.63 7.14
N SER A 158 1.44 -34.81 7.72
CA SER A 158 0.14 -35.22 8.26
C SER A 158 -0.99 -34.69 7.39
N VAL A 159 -1.99 -35.53 7.10
CA VAL A 159 -3.22 -35.12 6.38
C VAL A 159 -4.39 -35.10 7.36
N TYR A 160 -5.17 -34.02 7.31
CA TYR A 160 -6.34 -33.79 8.15
C TYR A 160 -7.58 -33.57 7.28
N ASN A 161 -8.73 -33.99 7.77
CA ASN A 161 -10.01 -33.64 7.16
C ASN A 161 -10.47 -32.23 7.62
N ILE A 162 -11.63 -31.78 7.11
CA ILE A 162 -12.22 -30.48 7.49
C ILE A 162 -12.59 -30.34 8.98
N THR A 163 -12.72 -31.45 9.71
CA THR A 163 -13.01 -31.43 11.15
C THR A 163 -11.74 -31.39 11.99
N GLY A 164 -10.56 -31.27 11.38
CA GLY A 164 -9.27 -31.30 12.06
C GLY A 164 -8.82 -32.69 12.53
N LYS A 165 -9.51 -33.76 12.13
CA LYS A 165 -9.11 -35.14 12.45
C LYS A 165 -7.96 -35.55 11.54
N LYS A 166 -6.85 -36.00 12.13
CA LYS A 166 -5.73 -36.61 11.40
C LYS A 166 -6.20 -37.92 10.75
N ILE A 167 -6.08 -38.01 9.43
CA ILE A 167 -6.48 -39.17 8.63
C ILE A 167 -5.25 -40.01 8.25
N LEU A 168 -4.12 -39.37 7.97
CA LEU A 168 -2.93 -40.03 7.47
C LEU A 168 -1.66 -39.34 7.97
N TYR A 169 -0.59 -40.10 8.09
CA TYR A 169 0.75 -39.63 8.40
C TYR A 169 1.77 -40.39 7.54
N VAL A 170 2.68 -39.66 6.92
CA VAL A 170 3.78 -40.24 6.14
C VAL A 170 5.11 -39.59 6.53
N GLU A 171 6.13 -40.41 6.71
CA GLU A 171 7.52 -39.99 6.90
C GLU A 171 8.35 -40.47 5.72
N ASN A 172 9.38 -39.69 5.36
CA ASN A 172 10.37 -40.07 4.34
C ASN A 172 9.76 -40.46 2.98
N ARG A 173 8.63 -39.84 2.59
CA ARG A 173 7.99 -40.05 1.29
C ARG A 173 7.80 -38.72 0.56
N LYS A 174 7.93 -38.79 -0.77
CA LYS A 174 7.69 -37.66 -1.69
C LYS A 174 6.30 -37.68 -2.32
N TYR A 175 5.40 -38.52 -1.83
CA TYR A 175 4.01 -38.56 -2.29
C TYR A 175 3.08 -39.08 -1.19
N ILE A 176 1.80 -38.73 -1.31
CA ILE A 176 0.68 -39.19 -0.51
C ILE A 176 -0.30 -39.90 -1.43
N GLU A 177 -0.72 -41.10 -1.06
CA GLU A 177 -1.81 -41.78 -1.75
C GLU A 177 -3.15 -41.32 -1.16
N VAL A 178 -4.02 -40.78 -2.02
CA VAL A 178 -5.35 -40.24 -1.66
C VAL A 178 -6.49 -41.01 -2.33
N SER A 179 -6.18 -42.07 -3.08
CA SER A 179 -7.13 -42.93 -3.81
C SER A 179 -8.24 -43.53 -2.93
N THR A 180 -7.96 -43.71 -1.64
CA THR A 180 -8.89 -44.28 -0.66
C THR A 180 -9.69 -43.21 0.10
N LEU A 181 -9.38 -41.93 -0.09
CA LEU A 181 -10.06 -40.83 0.56
C LEU A 181 -11.34 -40.46 -0.21
N PRO A 182 -12.46 -40.22 0.48
CA PRO A 182 -13.64 -39.64 -0.15
C PRO A 182 -13.33 -38.31 -0.86
N PRO A 183 -14.04 -37.98 -1.94
CA PRO A 183 -13.93 -36.66 -2.58
C PRO A 183 -14.19 -35.53 -1.58
N GLY A 184 -13.33 -34.52 -1.56
CA GLY A 184 -13.46 -33.43 -0.59
C GLY A 184 -12.19 -32.61 -0.34
N VAL A 185 -12.28 -31.72 0.64
CA VAL A 185 -11.18 -30.84 1.03
C VAL A 185 -10.39 -31.46 2.18
N TYR A 186 -9.07 -31.44 2.05
CA TYR A 186 -8.13 -31.92 3.06
C TYR A 186 -7.01 -30.90 3.29
N PHE A 187 -6.41 -30.97 4.47
CA PHE A 187 -5.31 -30.11 4.88
C PHE A 187 -4.07 -30.95 5.14
N VAL A 188 -2.97 -30.59 4.49
CA VAL A 188 -1.68 -31.25 4.60
C VAL A 188 -0.78 -30.36 5.43
N ARG A 189 -0.32 -30.86 6.58
CA ARG A 189 0.64 -30.18 7.46
C ARG A 189 2.00 -30.80 7.31
N VAL A 190 3.02 -29.97 7.09
CA VAL A 190 4.43 -30.34 7.10
C VAL A 190 5.09 -29.66 8.29
N SER A 191 5.81 -30.43 9.08
CA SER A 191 6.58 -29.93 10.23
C SER A 191 8.08 -30.00 9.90
N SER A 192 8.78 -28.88 9.96
CA SER A 192 10.19 -28.75 9.58
C SER A 192 10.90 -27.75 10.50
N GLY A 193 12.00 -28.13 11.16
CA GLY A 193 12.81 -27.19 11.93
C GLY A 193 12.08 -26.41 13.05
N GLY A 194 10.95 -26.93 13.56
CA GLY A 194 10.10 -26.24 14.55
C GLY A 194 9.00 -25.37 13.97
N MET A 195 8.90 -25.26 12.64
CA MET A 195 7.79 -24.61 11.93
C MET A 195 6.77 -25.62 11.43
N ASP A 196 5.51 -25.23 11.48
CA ASP A 196 4.39 -25.97 10.91
C ASP A 196 3.78 -25.17 9.77
N LYS A 197 3.77 -25.73 8.56
CA LYS A 197 3.10 -25.12 7.42
C LYS A 197 1.99 -26.03 6.91
N ILE A 198 0.84 -25.44 6.60
CA ILE A 198 -0.37 -26.15 6.18
C ILE A 198 -0.72 -25.74 4.75
N SER A 199 -1.07 -26.72 3.91
CA SER A 199 -1.55 -26.50 2.55
C SER A 199 -2.86 -27.25 2.31
N ARG A 200 -3.77 -26.64 1.55
CA ARG A 200 -5.09 -27.18 1.23
C ARG A 200 -5.04 -27.96 -0.08
N ILE A 201 -5.57 -29.18 -0.07
CA ILE A 201 -5.76 -30.00 -1.27
C ILE A 201 -7.23 -30.36 -1.47
N ILE A 202 -7.62 -30.57 -2.72
CA ILE A 202 -8.94 -31.03 -3.14
C ILE A 202 -8.77 -32.42 -3.72
N VAL A 203 -9.47 -33.43 -3.21
CA VAL A 203 -9.49 -34.81 -3.75
C VAL A 203 -10.76 -34.99 -4.58
N LYS A 204 -10.62 -35.57 -5.78
CA LYS A 204 -11.72 -35.86 -6.71
C LYS A 204 -12.53 -37.09 -6.32
#